data_AF-H1XUW6-F1
#
_entry.id   AF-H1XUW6-F1
#
_cell.length_a   1.000
_cell.length_b   1.000
_cell.length_c   1.000
_cell.angle_alpha   90.00
_cell.angle_beta   90.00
_cell.angle_gamma   90.00
#
_symmetry.space_group_name_H-M   'P 1'
#
loop_
_entity.id
_entity.type
_entity.pdbx_description
1 polymer ?
#
loop_
_entity_poly.entity_id
_entity_poly.type
_entity_poly.pdbx_seq_one_letter_code
_entity_poly.pdbx_strand_id
1 'polypeptide(L)'
;MFVVGRVLKPQGINGSVKVEIITSFPEHFMDLKKVYVQKENKKQAYSIEQVRLSNRFVFIKFAEVNSIEEAETLRNQYLYITGDDLMPLGEDEYYIHDLLGLKVFDEAGTYLGVIKDVLTYTANDVYVLHTEDGREVLLPAIKSVVKKVDVQAGVMTIHLMEGLFDL
;
A
#
# COMPACT_ATOMS: atom_id res chain seq x y z
N MET A 1 -2.79 5.61 10.65
CA MET A 1 -1.52 6.17 10.16
C MET A 1 -0.75 5.05 9.47
N PHE A 2 -0.21 5.33 8.30
CA PHE A 2 0.32 4.33 7.37
C PHE A 2 1.81 4.59 7.13
N VAL A 3 2.63 3.54 7.08
CA VAL A 3 4.07 3.67 6.80
C VAL A 3 4.28 3.86 5.31
N VAL A 4 5.07 4.87 4.93
CA VAL A 4 5.38 5.16 3.51
C VAL A 4 6.86 5.03 3.18
N GLY A 5 7.74 5.09 4.18
CA GLY A 5 9.17 4.93 3.98
C GLY A 5 9.96 4.81 5.28
N ARG A 6 11.25 4.54 5.15
CA ARG A 6 12.19 4.44 6.29
C ARG A 6 13.44 5.26 6.01
N VAL A 7 13.81 6.11 6.95
CA VAL A 7 15.03 6.93 6.84
C VAL A 7 16.26 6.02 6.97
N LEU A 8 17.13 6.04 5.97
CA LEU A 8 18.36 5.23 5.95
C LEU A 8 19.54 5.98 6.58
N LYS A 9 19.73 7.23 6.18
CA LYS A 9 20.85 8.07 6.59
C LYS A 9 20.62 9.54 6.22
N PRO A 10 21.34 10.48 6.85
CA PRO A 10 21.45 11.84 6.34
C PRO A 10 22.05 11.90 4.93
N GLN A 11 21.74 12.98 4.24
CA GLN A 11 22.22 13.29 2.90
C GLN A 11 22.74 14.74 2.88
N GLY A 12 24.05 14.91 2.73
CA GLY A 12 24.68 16.23 2.78
C GLY A 12 24.69 16.82 4.19
N ILE A 13 24.90 18.13 4.29
CA ILE A 13 25.09 18.84 5.56
C ILE A 13 23.86 19.66 6.02
N ASN A 14 22.90 19.91 5.12
CA ASN A 14 21.76 20.81 5.36
C ASN A 14 20.56 20.12 6.04
N GLY A 15 20.74 18.92 6.62
CA GLY A 15 19.69 18.17 7.29
C GLY A 15 18.73 17.39 6.39
N SER A 16 19.01 17.25 5.09
CA SER A 16 18.27 16.33 4.22
C SER A 16 18.53 14.87 4.60
N VAL A 17 17.56 14.00 4.32
CA VAL A 17 17.66 12.56 4.58
C VAL A 17 17.42 11.74 3.32
N LYS A 18 18.08 10.59 3.24
CA LYS A 18 17.79 9.54 2.26
C LYS A 18 16.83 8.53 2.88
N VAL A 19 15.74 8.23 2.18
CA VAL A 19 14.66 7.37 2.64
C VAL A 19 14.45 6.23 1.64
N GLU A 20 14.30 5.02 2.16
CA GLU A 20 13.84 3.84 1.45
C GLU A 20 12.32 3.88 1.30
N ILE A 21 11.83 3.68 0.09
CA ILE A 21 10.41 3.72 -0.23
C ILE A 21 9.77 2.38 0.17
N ILE A 22 8.68 2.43 0.93
CA ILE A 22 7.90 1.26 1.36
C ILE A 22 6.52 1.24 0.68
N THR A 23 6.01 2.40 0.28
CA THR A 23 4.73 2.54 -0.44
C THR A 23 4.84 2.14 -1.92
N SER A 24 3.74 1.64 -2.48
CA SER A 24 3.58 1.39 -3.92
C SER A 24 3.40 2.67 -4.74
N PHE A 25 3.18 3.82 -4.09
CA PHE A 25 2.96 5.11 -4.74
C PHE A 25 4.10 6.09 -4.41
N PRO A 26 5.30 5.93 -5.01
CA PRO A 26 6.46 6.77 -4.70
C PRO A 26 6.27 8.24 -5.07
N GLU A 27 5.58 8.51 -6.19
CA GLU A 27 5.30 9.86 -6.72
C GLU A 27 4.58 10.73 -5.67
N HIS A 28 3.73 10.11 -4.85
CA HIS A 28 2.93 10.78 -3.82
C HIS A 28 3.76 11.53 -2.78
N PHE A 29 5.04 11.16 -2.56
CA PHE A 29 5.92 11.96 -1.70
C PHE A 29 6.04 13.42 -2.15
N MET A 30 5.87 13.71 -3.45
CA MET A 30 5.94 15.08 -3.98
C MET A 30 4.75 15.95 -3.58
N ASP A 31 3.61 15.34 -3.24
CA ASP A 31 2.37 16.04 -2.86
C ASP A 31 2.23 16.19 -1.34
N LEU A 32 2.99 15.41 -0.57
CA LEU A 32 2.97 15.44 0.89
C LEU A 32 3.54 16.75 1.44
N LYS A 33 2.73 17.44 2.26
CA LYS A 33 3.16 18.64 3.00
C LYS A 33 3.90 18.32 4.30
N LYS A 34 3.63 17.14 4.88
CA LYS A 34 4.23 16.70 6.14
C LYS A 34 4.20 15.18 6.23
N VAL A 35 5.06 14.66 7.09
CA VAL A 35 5.05 13.26 7.54
C VAL A 35 5.16 13.23 9.05
N TYR A 36 4.91 12.08 9.64
CA TYR A 36 5.08 11.85 11.06
C TYR A 36 6.21 10.86 11.30
N VAL A 37 6.96 11.07 12.37
CA VAL A 37 8.01 10.16 12.83
C VAL A 37 7.67 9.71 14.25
N GLN A 38 7.80 8.42 14.53
CA GLN A 38 7.66 7.91 15.90
C GLN A 38 8.89 8.35 16.71
N LYS A 39 8.66 9.12 17.77
CA LYS A 39 9.68 9.54 18.75
C LYS A 39 9.15 9.18 20.12
N GLU A 40 9.82 8.23 20.78
CA GLU A 40 9.38 7.68 22.06
C GLU A 40 7.90 7.24 22.00
N ASN A 41 7.04 7.81 22.85
CA ASN A 41 5.63 7.48 22.96
C ASN A 41 4.72 8.41 22.13
N LYS A 42 5.28 9.25 21.25
CA LYS A 42 4.51 10.20 20.44
C LYS A 42 4.93 10.18 18.98
N LYS A 43 4.00 10.58 18.12
CA LYS A 43 4.29 10.83 16.70
C LYS A 43 4.47 12.33 16.50
N GLN A 44 5.68 12.72 16.13
CA GLN A 44 6.02 14.11 15.87
C GLN A 44 5.87 14.38 14.37
N ALA A 45 5.20 15.49 14.02
CA ALA A 45 5.07 15.94 12.65
C ALA A 45 6.36 16.64 12.19
N TYR A 46 6.74 16.41 10.94
CA TYR A 46 7.84 17.06 10.23
C TYR A 46 7.31 17.60 8.91
N SER A 47 7.50 18.89 8.67
CA SER A 47 7.04 19.59 7.47
C SER A 47 8.04 19.37 6.34
N ILE A 48 7.55 19.02 5.16
CA ILE A 48 8.38 18.76 3.98
C ILE A 48 8.64 20.08 3.25
N GLU A 49 9.91 20.44 3.06
CA GLU A 49 10.32 21.60 2.26
C GLU A 49 10.69 21.22 0.84
N GLN A 50 11.37 20.07 0.69
CA GLN A 50 11.84 19.61 -0.61
C GLN A 50 11.83 18.09 -0.67
N VAL A 51 11.41 17.59 -1.82
CA VAL A 51 11.39 16.16 -2.15
C VAL A 51 12.09 15.95 -3.48
N ARG A 52 12.88 14.88 -3.56
CA ARG A 52 13.46 14.40 -4.82
C ARG A 52 13.40 12.88 -4.88
N LEU A 53 12.77 12.34 -5.90
CA LEU A 53 12.74 10.91 -6.18
C LEU A 53 13.96 10.46 -6.98
N SER A 54 14.43 9.24 -6.70
CA SER A 54 15.54 8.61 -7.40
C SER A 54 15.51 7.10 -7.23
N ASN A 55 15.05 6.39 -8.27
CA ASN A 55 14.87 4.93 -8.26
C ASN A 55 14.04 4.50 -7.04
N ARG A 56 14.59 3.59 -6.21
CA ARG A 56 13.97 3.07 -4.98
C ARG A 56 14.09 3.99 -3.74
N PHE A 57 14.52 5.23 -3.93
CA PHE A 57 14.78 6.16 -2.83
C PHE A 57 14.07 7.49 -3.02
N VAL A 58 13.71 8.10 -1.90
CA VAL A 58 13.29 9.50 -1.84
C VAL A 58 14.25 10.27 -0.94
N PHE A 59 14.60 11.48 -1.36
CA PHE A 59 15.40 12.41 -0.57
C PHE A 59 14.49 13.53 -0.10
N ILE A 60 14.47 13.77 1.20
CA ILE A 60 13.54 14.71 1.83
C ILE A 60 14.34 15.71 2.66
N LYS A 61 14.01 16.99 2.53
CA LYS A 61 14.41 18.06 3.43
C LYS A 61 13.20 18.44 4.28
N PHE A 62 13.37 18.38 5.60
CA PHE A 62 12.37 18.84 6.55
C PHE A 62 12.69 20.24 7.06
N ALA A 63 11.66 21.04 7.32
CA ALA A 63 11.83 22.39 7.87
C ALA A 63 12.45 22.38 9.27
N GLU A 64 12.12 21.35 10.05
CA GLU A 64 12.55 21.18 11.43
C GLU A 64 13.95 20.53 11.56
N VAL A 65 14.62 20.20 10.45
CA VAL A 65 15.90 19.47 10.44
C VAL A 65 16.91 20.19 9.57
N ASN A 66 17.82 20.95 10.18
CA ASN A 66 18.70 21.92 9.51
C ASN A 66 20.18 21.57 9.55
N SER A 67 20.55 20.50 10.26
CA SER A 67 21.93 20.02 10.35
C SER A 67 22.03 18.51 10.12
N ILE A 68 23.24 18.03 9.82
CA ILE A 68 23.51 16.60 9.72
C ILE A 68 23.25 15.88 11.06
N GLU A 69 23.57 16.50 12.19
CA GLU A 69 23.35 15.96 13.53
C GLU A 69 21.86 15.78 13.82
N GLU A 70 21.01 16.74 13.44
CA GLU A 70 19.57 16.62 13.59
C GLU A 70 19.00 15.52 12.69
N ALA A 71 19.50 15.43 11.45
CA ALA A 71 19.12 14.39 10.50
C ALA A 71 19.54 12.99 10.97
N GLU A 72 20.69 12.87 11.65
CA GLU A 72 21.14 11.61 12.25
C GLU A 72 20.12 11.08 13.28
N THR A 73 19.42 11.96 14.00
CA THR A 73 18.38 11.53 14.96
C THR A 73 17.19 10.84 14.29
N LEU A 74 17.03 11.00 12.98
CA LEU A 74 15.97 10.37 12.19
C LEU A 74 16.40 9.04 11.59
N ARG A 75 17.68 8.66 11.69
CA ARG A 75 18.18 7.39 11.14
C ARG A 75 17.35 6.21 11.65
N ASN A 76 17.03 5.30 10.73
CA ASN A 76 16.21 4.10 10.93
C ASN A 76 14.76 4.35 11.36
N GLN A 77 14.32 5.61 11.45
CA GLN A 77 12.94 5.91 11.77
C GLN A 77 12.02 5.72 10.57
N TYR A 78 10.79 5.27 10.83
CA TYR A 78 9.74 5.17 9.82
C TYR A 78 9.02 6.51 9.65
N LEU A 79 8.67 6.80 8.40
CA LEU A 79 7.82 7.92 8.02
C LEU A 79 6.38 7.42 7.88
N TYR A 80 5.47 8.14 8.53
CA TYR A 80 4.05 7.84 8.54
C TYR A 80 3.23 8.98 7.92
N ILE A 81 2.09 8.65 7.33
CA ILE A 81 1.06 9.60 6.89
C ILE A 81 -0.28 9.31 7.58
N THR A 82 -1.22 10.25 7.54
CA THR A 82 -2.59 10.03 8.02
C THR A 82 -3.44 9.30 6.97
N GLY A 83 -4.67 8.93 7.32
CA GLY A 83 -5.61 8.38 6.35
C GLY A 83 -6.06 9.41 5.31
N ASP A 84 -6.17 10.67 5.72
CA ASP A 84 -6.56 11.78 4.84
C ASP A 84 -5.49 12.12 3.79
N ASP A 85 -4.24 11.76 4.09
CA ASP A 85 -3.11 11.89 3.17
C ASP A 85 -2.93 10.63 2.30
N LEU A 86 -3.80 9.61 2.35
CA LEU A 86 -3.67 8.48 1.44
C LEU A 86 -3.97 8.93 0.01
N MET A 87 -3.21 8.42 -0.97
CA MET A 87 -3.60 8.56 -2.37
C MET A 87 -4.99 7.95 -2.56
N PRO A 88 -5.92 8.67 -3.23
CA PRO A 88 -7.15 8.05 -3.66
C PRO A 88 -6.78 6.88 -4.56
N LEU A 89 -7.34 5.71 -4.25
CA LEU A 89 -7.22 4.54 -5.09
C LEU A 89 -7.84 4.86 -6.46
N GLY A 90 -7.17 4.43 -7.53
CA GLY A 90 -7.76 4.49 -8.86
C GLY A 90 -9.06 3.69 -8.95
N GLU A 91 -9.83 3.87 -10.03
CA GLU A 91 -10.92 2.94 -10.34
C GLU A 91 -10.34 1.52 -10.42
N ASP A 92 -10.92 0.60 -9.64
CA ASP A 92 -10.48 -0.80 -9.50
C ASP A 92 -9.18 -1.04 -8.71
N GLU A 93 -8.65 -0.05 -7.98
CA GLU A 93 -7.58 -0.28 -7.01
C GLU A 93 -8.16 -0.47 -5.59
N TYR A 94 -7.61 -1.43 -4.85
CA TYR A 94 -8.07 -1.77 -3.49
C TYR A 94 -6.87 -2.02 -2.59
N TYR A 95 -6.94 -1.63 -1.32
CA TYR A 95 -5.94 -2.07 -0.36
C TYR A 95 -6.12 -3.57 -0.09
N ILE A 96 -5.01 -4.30 0.01
CA ILE A 96 -5.04 -5.75 0.30
C ILE A 96 -5.85 -6.05 1.56
N HIS A 97 -5.70 -5.26 2.63
CA HIS A 97 -6.44 -5.49 3.87
C HIS A 97 -7.96 -5.32 3.74
N ASP A 98 -8.42 -4.55 2.76
CA ASP A 98 -9.85 -4.40 2.44
C ASP A 98 -10.37 -5.57 1.59
N LEU A 99 -9.49 -6.27 0.87
CA LEU A 99 -9.83 -7.43 0.06
C LEU A 99 -9.89 -8.73 0.86
N LEU A 100 -9.10 -8.84 1.93
CA LEU A 100 -9.09 -10.03 2.77
C LEU A 100 -10.44 -10.23 3.48
N GLY A 101 -11.00 -11.42 3.34
CA GLY A 101 -12.30 -11.78 3.94
C GLY A 101 -13.52 -11.44 3.09
N LEU A 102 -13.35 -10.81 1.92
CA LEU A 102 -14.46 -10.60 1.00
C LEU A 102 -15.07 -11.93 0.57
N LYS A 103 -16.41 -11.99 0.56
CA LYS A 103 -17.17 -13.11 0.03
C LYS A 103 -17.24 -13.03 -1.49
N VAL A 104 -16.84 -14.09 -2.17
CA VAL A 104 -16.82 -14.15 -3.63
C VAL A 104 -18.07 -14.84 -4.15
N PHE A 105 -18.70 -14.22 -5.15
CA PHE A 105 -19.87 -14.74 -5.84
C PHE A 105 -19.64 -14.76 -7.35
N ASP A 106 -20.30 -15.68 -8.07
CA ASP A 106 -20.41 -15.60 -9.52
C ASP A 106 -21.47 -14.56 -9.96
N GLU A 107 -21.58 -14.35 -11.27
CA GLU A 107 -22.58 -13.43 -11.87
C GLU A 107 -24.04 -13.90 -11.68
N ALA A 108 -24.27 -15.17 -11.34
CA ALA A 108 -25.60 -15.71 -10.99
C ALA A 108 -25.93 -15.52 -9.50
N GLY A 109 -24.99 -15.02 -8.69
CA GLY A 109 -25.14 -14.85 -7.25
C GLY A 109 -24.82 -16.10 -6.43
N THR A 110 -24.22 -17.13 -7.03
CA THR A 110 -23.75 -18.32 -6.34
C THR A 110 -22.53 -17.97 -5.50
N TYR A 111 -22.55 -18.30 -4.22
CA TYR A 111 -21.39 -18.13 -3.34
C TYR A 111 -20.30 -19.13 -3.68
N LEU A 112 -19.06 -18.67 -3.78
CA LEU A 112 -17.90 -19.47 -4.17
C LEU A 112 -16.87 -19.63 -3.05
N GLY A 113 -16.85 -18.72 -2.06
CA GLY A 113 -15.90 -18.77 -0.95
C GLY A 113 -15.46 -17.39 -0.46
N VAL A 114 -14.31 -17.33 0.20
CA VAL A 114 -13.73 -16.08 0.73
C VAL A 114 -12.30 -15.85 0.26
N ILE A 115 -11.95 -14.59 0.04
CA ILE A 115 -10.56 -14.19 -0.20
C ILE A 115 -9.75 -14.36 1.09
N LYS A 116 -8.64 -15.11 1.01
CA LYS A 116 -7.75 -15.38 2.15
C LYS A 116 -6.35 -14.79 1.99
N ASP A 117 -5.92 -14.54 0.76
CA ASP A 117 -4.62 -13.97 0.49
C ASP A 117 -4.60 -13.22 -0.85
N VAL A 118 -3.59 -12.37 -1.04
CA VAL A 118 -3.31 -11.66 -2.29
C VAL A 118 -1.84 -11.85 -2.64
N LEU A 119 -1.57 -12.58 -3.72
CA LEU A 119 -0.23 -12.78 -4.24
C LEU A 119 0.11 -11.67 -5.23
N THR A 120 1.05 -10.81 -4.86
CA THR A 120 1.51 -9.71 -5.70
C THR A 120 2.59 -10.19 -6.66
N TYR A 121 2.37 -10.04 -7.97
CA TYR A 121 3.37 -10.32 -9.00
C TYR A 121 3.69 -9.07 -9.82
N THR A 122 4.78 -9.09 -10.57
CA THR A 122 5.19 -7.96 -11.43
C THR A 122 4.16 -7.61 -12.50
N ALA A 123 3.36 -8.58 -12.95
CA ALA A 123 2.40 -8.39 -14.03
C ALA A 123 0.99 -8.04 -13.52
N ASN A 124 0.38 -8.91 -12.71
CA ASN A 124 -0.92 -8.69 -12.09
C ASN A 124 -0.99 -9.44 -10.75
N ASP A 125 -1.80 -8.94 -9.83
CA ASP A 125 -2.10 -9.63 -8.59
C ASP A 125 -2.96 -10.88 -8.84
N VAL A 126 -2.84 -11.85 -7.93
CA VAL A 126 -3.66 -13.07 -7.92
C VAL A 126 -4.30 -13.20 -6.54
N TYR A 127 -5.63 -13.25 -6.50
CA TYR A 127 -6.37 -13.45 -5.27
C TYR A 127 -6.51 -14.94 -4.97
N VAL A 128 -6.30 -15.32 -3.72
CA VAL A 128 -6.48 -16.71 -3.26
C VAL A 128 -7.88 -16.84 -2.65
N LEU A 129 -8.76 -17.50 -3.39
CA LEU A 129 -10.10 -17.86 -2.95
C LEU A 129 -10.06 -19.19 -2.22
N HIS A 130 -10.53 -19.21 -0.98
CA HIS A 130 -10.79 -20.44 -0.25
C HIS A 130 -12.28 -20.80 -0.38
N THR A 131 -12.56 -21.94 -0.98
CA THR A 131 -13.91 -22.46 -1.18
C THR A 131 -14.41 -23.20 0.06
N GLU A 132 -15.73 -23.43 0.18
CA GLU A 132 -16.30 -24.12 1.34
C GLU A 132 -15.87 -25.60 1.45
N ASP A 133 -15.55 -26.23 0.32
CA ASP A 133 -15.00 -27.59 0.26
C ASP A 133 -13.49 -27.65 0.56
N GLY A 134 -12.88 -26.52 0.93
CA GLY A 134 -11.49 -26.43 1.40
C GLY A 134 -10.44 -26.38 0.31
N ARG A 135 -10.83 -26.13 -0.94
CA ARG A 135 -9.90 -25.91 -2.05
C ARG A 135 -9.44 -24.46 -2.09
N GLU A 136 -8.25 -24.26 -2.65
CA GLU A 136 -7.73 -22.95 -2.98
C GLU A 136 -7.82 -22.73 -4.50
N VAL A 137 -8.44 -21.63 -4.89
CA VAL A 137 -8.60 -21.24 -6.29
C VAL A 137 -7.88 -19.91 -6.50
N LEU A 138 -7.03 -19.87 -7.52
CA LEU A 138 -6.26 -18.69 -7.89
C LEU A 138 -7.06 -17.84 -8.89
N LEU A 139 -7.44 -16.64 -8.47
CA LEU A 139 -8.21 -15.69 -9.28
C LEU A 139 -7.30 -14.57 -9.79
N PRO A 140 -7.01 -14.49 -11.09
CA PRO A 140 -6.27 -13.35 -11.64
C PRO A 140 -7.06 -12.04 -11.43
N ALA A 141 -6.42 -11.02 -10.86
CA ALA A 141 -7.02 -9.71 -10.62
C ALA A 141 -7.10 -8.87 -11.92
N ILE A 142 -7.87 -9.37 -12.89
CA ILE A 142 -8.06 -8.76 -14.21
C ILE A 142 -9.55 -8.55 -14.50
N LYS A 143 -9.88 -7.54 -15.31
CA LYS A 143 -11.28 -7.15 -15.63
C LYS A 143 -12.13 -8.24 -16.29
N SER A 144 -11.49 -9.22 -16.93
CA SER A 144 -12.23 -10.37 -17.49
C SER A 144 -12.75 -11.31 -16.40
N VAL A 145 -12.07 -11.39 -15.25
CA VAL A 145 -12.42 -12.25 -14.11
C VAL A 145 -13.13 -11.46 -13.02
N VAL A 146 -12.52 -10.40 -12.49
CA VAL A 146 -13.11 -9.58 -11.42
C VAL A 146 -14.03 -8.54 -12.05
N LYS A 147 -15.34 -8.67 -11.81
CA LYS A 147 -16.37 -7.78 -12.40
C LYS A 147 -16.73 -6.62 -11.49
N LYS A 148 -16.80 -6.89 -10.19
CA LYS A 148 -17.15 -5.88 -9.20
C LYS A 148 -16.52 -6.23 -7.86
N VAL A 149 -16.03 -5.22 -7.15
CA VAL A 149 -15.63 -5.32 -5.76
C VAL A 149 -16.43 -4.28 -4.99
N ASP A 150 -17.07 -4.70 -3.91
CA ASP A 150 -17.81 -3.83 -3.00
C ASP A 150 -17.26 -4.06 -1.59
N VAL A 151 -16.25 -3.26 -1.24
CA VAL A 151 -15.55 -3.34 0.05
C VAL A 151 -16.51 -3.03 1.20
N GLN A 152 -17.47 -2.12 1.00
CA GLN A 152 -18.43 -1.76 2.05
C GLN A 152 -19.41 -2.90 2.34
N ALA A 153 -19.89 -3.57 1.29
CA ALA A 153 -20.76 -4.74 1.44
C ALA A 153 -19.98 -6.02 1.80
N GLY A 154 -18.64 -6.01 1.66
CA GLY A 154 -17.80 -7.17 1.94
C GLY A 154 -17.88 -8.25 0.87
N VAL A 155 -18.15 -7.88 -0.39
CA VAL A 155 -18.40 -8.84 -1.49
C VAL A 155 -17.58 -8.54 -2.75
N MET A 156 -17.29 -9.59 -3.50
CA MET A 156 -16.66 -9.55 -4.82
C MET A 156 -17.46 -10.41 -5.79
N THR A 157 -17.75 -9.89 -6.98
CA THR A 157 -18.39 -10.64 -8.07
C THR A 157 -17.37 -10.95 -9.14
N ILE A 158 -17.28 -12.23 -9.52
CA ILE A 158 -16.38 -12.71 -10.57
C ILE A 158 -17.15 -13.36 -11.72
N HIS A 159 -16.52 -13.38 -12.89
CA HIS A 159 -16.90 -14.20 -14.01
C HIS A 159 -16.09 -15.50 -13.98
N LEU A 160 -16.80 -16.63 -14.01
CA LEU A 160 -16.21 -17.96 -14.05
C LEU A 160 -15.71 -18.25 -15.47
N MET A 161 -14.38 -18.33 -15.64
CA MET A 161 -13.79 -18.87 -16.86
C MET A 161 -13.79 -20.41 -16.79
N GLU A 162 -13.96 -21.08 -17.93
CA GLU A 162 -13.76 -22.53 -18.02
C GLU A 162 -12.36 -22.91 -17.48
N GLY A 163 -12.26 -24.00 -16.72
CA GLY A 163 -11.00 -24.46 -16.14
C GLY A 163 -10.61 -23.83 -14.79
N LEU A 164 -11.29 -22.77 -14.34
CA LEU A 164 -10.87 -22.04 -13.13
C LEU A 164 -11.05 -22.85 -11.83
N PHE A 165 -12.02 -23.76 -11.78
CA PHE A 165 -12.34 -24.61 -10.63
C PHE A 165 -12.11 -26.11 -10.90
N ASP A 166 -11.51 -26.45 -12.04
CA ASP A 166 -11.30 -27.84 -12.50
C ASP A 166 -9.98 -28.45 -11.96
N LEU A 167 -9.33 -27.78 -10.99
CA LEU A 167 -8.06 -28.19 -10.37
C LEU A 167 -8.27 -28.80 -8.98
#